data_AF-A0A954IDB0-F1
#
_entry.id   AF-A0A954IDB0-F1
#
_cell.length_a   1.000
_cell.length_b   1.000
_cell.length_c   1.000
_cell.angle_alpha   90.00
_cell.angle_beta   90.00
_cell.angle_gamma   90.00
#
_symmetry.space_group_name_H-M   'P 1'
#
loop_
_entity.id
_entity.type
_entity.pdbx_description
1 polymer ?
#
loop_
_entity_poly.entity_id
_entity_poly.type
_entity_poly.pdbx_seq_one_letter_code
_entity_poly.pdbx_strand_id
1 'polypeptide(L)'
;SLVSGKTISGTRADGKLSRWAECFLMKQMVLLVMSRRQPGAIPKSLSRIMSEVSVAICIECPECCRSLNLDDRLAGRKVRCPDCAAEFGVPEHRDEPDDDRIPTPNSDSRTLNVDRGRSGSAYSGSETDFGPPERVRVQPVGLIVDRDTYATNPGNLLVNPLLYWYCFPLVPSILLVGFVAPLIPAIMVHYSWLAVASLFGIAKAIYWGQVIDHFRCGCLCPAVVVSAEDELVAAYTDLSMGYSSFPAVRVLHQPLRRIAGGIPPRGTRLAAVALYTRSSDGPHWKTFSPLIVNCATTNPAKIARAMNSMSEEDWEPLLKAVKQHTPRSPSLIRLWRTGEWPAH
;
A
#
# COMPACT_ATOMS: atom_id res chain seq x y z
N SER A 1 35.66 53.29 -55.41
CA SER A 1 34.41 52.54 -55.55
C SER A 1 34.72 51.10 -55.91
N LEU A 2 34.59 50.17 -54.96
CA LEU A 2 34.33 48.74 -55.20
C LEU A 2 34.08 48.07 -53.84
N VAL A 3 33.00 47.30 -53.82
CA VAL A 3 32.21 46.91 -52.65
C VAL A 3 32.77 45.65 -52.00
N SER A 4 32.83 45.67 -50.67
CA SER A 4 33.17 44.53 -49.81
C SER A 4 32.01 43.53 -49.77
N GLY A 5 32.24 42.31 -50.26
CA GLY A 5 31.34 41.17 -50.09
C GLY A 5 31.85 40.26 -48.98
N LYS A 6 31.14 40.22 -47.85
CA LYS A 6 31.44 39.32 -46.72
C LYS A 6 30.34 38.27 -46.63
N THR A 7 30.68 37.05 -47.00
CA THR A 7 29.83 35.86 -46.97
C THR A 7 29.62 35.42 -45.51
N ILE A 8 28.37 35.35 -45.04
CA ILE A 8 28.00 34.81 -43.73
C ILE A 8 27.65 33.33 -43.95
N SER A 9 28.52 32.44 -43.47
CA SER A 9 28.26 31.00 -43.43
C SER A 9 27.31 30.67 -42.28
N GLY A 10 26.29 29.87 -42.60
CA GLY A 10 25.15 29.54 -41.74
C GLY A 10 25.52 28.70 -40.52
N THR A 11 24.93 29.06 -39.39
CA THR A 11 24.91 28.27 -38.17
C THR A 11 23.79 27.23 -38.25
N ARG A 12 24.20 25.96 -38.18
CA ARG A 12 23.34 24.78 -38.07
C ARG A 12 22.65 24.82 -36.71
N ALA A 13 21.33 25.08 -36.71
CA ALA A 13 20.52 25.03 -35.50
C ALA A 13 20.29 23.57 -35.10
N ASP A 14 21.04 23.09 -34.12
CA ASP A 14 20.95 21.74 -33.58
C ASP A 14 19.61 21.49 -32.87
N GLY A 15 18.96 20.38 -33.24
CA GLY A 15 17.68 19.88 -32.71
C GLY A 15 17.73 19.37 -31.27
N LYS A 16 18.29 20.15 -30.33
CA LYS A 16 18.29 19.84 -28.88
C LYS A 16 17.08 20.39 -28.12
N LEU A 17 16.24 21.19 -28.76
CA LEU A 17 15.07 21.81 -28.13
C LEU A 17 13.86 20.88 -27.97
N SER A 18 13.76 19.77 -28.71
CA SER A 18 12.58 18.88 -28.63
C SER A 18 12.58 17.99 -27.38
N ARG A 19 13.73 17.45 -26.97
CA ARG A 19 13.82 16.55 -25.80
C ARG A 19 13.58 17.25 -24.45
N TRP A 20 13.90 18.53 -24.34
CA TRP A 20 13.63 19.31 -23.12
C TRP A 20 12.16 19.67 -22.98
N ALA A 21 11.47 19.96 -24.09
CA ALA A 21 10.04 20.26 -24.08
C ALA A 21 9.19 19.04 -23.66
N GLU A 22 9.55 17.84 -24.12
CA GLU A 22 8.86 16.59 -23.74
C GLU A 22 9.02 16.26 -22.24
N CYS A 23 10.23 16.40 -21.69
CA CYS A 23 10.47 16.18 -20.26
C CYS A 23 9.81 17.25 -19.36
N PHE A 24 9.72 18.50 -19.84
CA PHE A 24 9.12 19.60 -19.08
C PHE A 24 7.59 19.50 -19.01
N LEU A 25 6.93 19.14 -20.12
CA LEU A 25 5.48 18.92 -20.16
C LEU A 25 5.05 17.72 -19.30
N MET A 26 5.82 16.64 -19.30
CA MET A 26 5.53 15.48 -18.44
C MET A 26 5.68 15.82 -16.96
N LYS A 27 6.72 16.55 -16.56
CA LYS A 27 6.89 17.01 -15.16
C LYS A 27 5.79 17.99 -14.73
N GLN A 28 5.37 18.90 -15.60
CA GLN A 28 4.31 19.87 -15.29
C GLN A 28 2.93 19.22 -15.19
N MET A 29 2.60 18.23 -16.03
CA MET A 29 1.34 17.48 -15.87
C MET A 29 1.32 16.66 -14.57
N VAL A 30 2.43 16.02 -14.20
CA VAL A 30 2.52 15.27 -12.94
C VAL A 30 2.40 16.21 -11.73
N LEU A 31 3.03 17.38 -11.77
CA LEU A 31 2.92 18.39 -10.70
C LEU A 31 1.52 19.03 -10.62
N LEU A 32 0.86 19.30 -11.74
CA LEU A 32 -0.51 19.83 -11.77
C LEU A 32 -1.54 18.83 -11.21
N VAL A 33 -1.35 17.54 -11.45
CA VAL A 33 -2.20 16.47 -10.89
C VAL A 33 -1.96 16.26 -9.40
N MET A 34 -0.74 16.53 -8.90
CA MET A 34 -0.39 16.33 -7.49
C MET A 34 -0.62 17.57 -6.59
N SER A 35 -0.86 18.76 -7.15
CA SER A 35 -0.86 20.04 -6.41
C SER A 35 -2.24 20.56 -5.96
N ARG A 36 -3.34 19.80 -6.10
CA ARG A 36 -4.66 20.22 -5.57
C ARG A 36 -5.30 19.15 -4.68
N ARG A 37 -4.98 19.20 -3.38
CA ARG A 37 -5.77 18.60 -2.30
C ARG A 37 -6.52 19.70 -1.55
N GLN A 38 -7.81 19.85 -1.82
CA GLN A 38 -8.81 20.12 -0.79
C GLN A 38 -10.06 19.31 -1.15
N PRO A 39 -10.49 18.34 -0.31
CA PRO A 39 -11.76 17.66 -0.52
C PRO A 39 -12.90 18.61 -0.17
N GLY A 40 -13.63 19.07 -1.19
CA GLY A 40 -14.93 19.70 -1.00
C GLY A 40 -15.94 18.70 -0.42
N ALA A 41 -16.78 19.18 0.49
CA ALA A 41 -17.81 18.40 1.19
C ALA A 41 -18.71 17.61 0.22
N ILE A 42 -18.87 16.31 0.51
CA ILE A 42 -19.80 15.43 -0.21
C ILE A 42 -21.24 15.74 0.25
N PRO A 43 -22.22 15.87 -0.66
CA PRO A 43 -23.62 16.14 -0.30
C PRO A 43 -24.24 15.00 0.53
N LYS A 44 -24.99 15.38 1.57
CA LYS A 44 -25.55 14.50 2.62
C LYS A 44 -26.56 13.44 2.12
N SER A 45 -27.02 13.50 0.86
CA SER A 45 -28.09 12.66 0.33
C SER A 45 -27.71 11.21 0.02
N LEU A 46 -26.41 10.86 -0.03
CA LEU A 46 -25.95 9.49 -0.31
C LEU A 46 -25.79 8.61 0.94
N SER A 47 -25.86 9.17 2.15
CA SER A 47 -25.70 8.40 3.40
C SER A 47 -26.84 7.42 3.69
N ARG A 48 -28.03 7.64 3.09
CA ARG A 48 -29.22 6.82 3.36
C ARG A 48 -29.34 5.54 2.51
N ILE A 49 -28.50 5.40 1.46
CA ILE A 49 -28.52 4.23 0.58
C ILE A 49 -27.43 3.21 0.99
N MET A 50 -26.46 3.60 1.82
CA MET A 50 -25.33 2.73 2.21
C MET A 50 -25.49 2.03 3.58
N SER A 51 -26.67 2.10 4.22
CA SER A 51 -26.89 1.55 5.57
C SER A 51 -27.42 0.11 5.61
N GLU A 52 -27.44 -0.62 4.49
CA GLU A 52 -27.75 -2.05 4.46
C GLU A 52 -26.64 -2.81 3.73
N VAL A 53 -25.46 -2.88 4.35
CA VAL A 53 -24.49 -3.92 4.02
C VAL A 53 -24.58 -4.94 5.14
N SER A 54 -25.55 -5.84 5.03
CA SER A 54 -25.61 -7.05 5.86
C SER A 54 -24.35 -7.87 5.58
N VAL A 55 -23.55 -8.13 6.60
CA VAL A 55 -22.43 -9.07 6.49
C VAL A 55 -23.06 -10.45 6.29
N ALA A 56 -22.63 -11.18 5.27
CA ALA A 56 -23.13 -12.52 4.98
C ALA A 56 -22.17 -13.55 5.59
N ILE A 57 -22.72 -14.51 6.34
CA ILE A 57 -21.99 -15.66 6.87
C ILE A 57 -21.86 -16.70 5.76
N CYS A 58 -20.63 -16.99 5.32
CA CYS A 58 -20.34 -18.10 4.41
C CYS A 58 -20.18 -19.40 5.20
N ILE A 59 -21.04 -20.40 4.97
CA ILE A 59 -20.89 -21.76 5.52
C ILE A 59 -21.04 -22.82 4.44
N GLU A 60 -20.42 -23.97 4.62
CA GLU A 60 -20.54 -25.12 3.71
C GLU A 60 -21.54 -26.13 4.26
N CYS A 61 -22.43 -26.65 3.40
CA CYS A 61 -23.37 -27.70 3.79
C CYS A 61 -22.62 -29.01 4.09
N PRO A 62 -22.86 -29.66 5.25
CA PRO A 62 -22.11 -30.86 5.64
C PRO A 62 -22.40 -32.09 4.77
N GLU A 63 -23.57 -32.16 4.12
CA GLU A 63 -23.96 -33.30 3.28
C GLU A 63 -23.48 -33.18 1.82
N CYS A 64 -23.63 -32.01 1.19
CA CYS A 64 -23.33 -31.83 -0.24
C CYS A 64 -22.14 -30.92 -0.54
N CYS A 65 -21.47 -30.39 0.49
CA CYS A 65 -20.29 -29.51 0.39
C CYS A 65 -20.52 -28.20 -0.41
N ARG A 66 -21.77 -27.78 -0.63
CA ARG A 66 -22.07 -26.53 -1.31
C ARG A 66 -21.93 -25.34 -0.36
N SER A 67 -21.21 -24.31 -0.81
CA SER A 67 -21.08 -23.04 -0.08
C SER A 67 -22.37 -22.23 -0.15
N LEU A 68 -22.82 -21.73 1.00
CA LEU A 68 -24.05 -20.97 1.20
C LEU A 68 -23.71 -19.63 1.87
N ASN A 69 -24.29 -18.55 1.35
CA ASN A 69 -24.25 -17.22 1.96
C ASN A 69 -25.55 -17.02 2.75
N LEU A 70 -25.43 -16.88 4.07
CA LEU A 70 -26.56 -16.70 4.99
C LEU A 70 -26.51 -15.31 5.63
N ASP A 71 -27.67 -14.76 5.97
CA ASP A 71 -27.81 -13.51 6.72
C ASP A 71 -27.36 -13.72 8.18
N ASP A 72 -26.68 -12.74 8.78
CA ASP A 72 -26.28 -12.75 10.20
C ASP A 72 -27.43 -13.07 11.16
N ARG A 73 -28.67 -12.71 10.81
CA ARG A 73 -29.87 -13.03 11.62
C ARG A 73 -30.15 -14.53 11.77
N LEU A 74 -29.50 -15.36 10.96
CA LEU A 74 -29.60 -16.81 11.00
C LEU A 74 -28.52 -17.47 11.88
N ALA A 75 -27.56 -16.71 12.43
CA ALA A 75 -26.60 -17.22 13.41
C ALA A 75 -27.33 -17.88 14.60
N GLY A 76 -26.89 -19.08 14.98
CA GLY A 76 -27.52 -19.89 16.04
C GLY A 76 -28.83 -20.59 15.64
N ARG A 77 -29.36 -20.39 14.42
CA ARG A 77 -30.59 -21.06 13.94
C ARG A 77 -30.28 -22.29 13.08
N LYS A 78 -31.25 -23.20 12.98
CA LYS A 78 -31.22 -24.30 12.00
C LYS A 78 -31.68 -23.78 10.64
N VAL A 79 -30.94 -24.11 9.60
CA VAL A 79 -31.25 -23.77 8.20
C VAL A 79 -31.27 -25.04 7.36
N ARG A 80 -31.98 -24.99 6.22
CA ARG A 80 -32.07 -26.10 5.26
C ARG A 80 -31.27 -25.78 4.00
N CYS A 81 -30.42 -26.70 3.56
CA CYS A 81 -29.69 -26.56 2.31
C CYS A 81 -30.66 -26.52 1.11
N PRO A 82 -30.57 -25.53 0.20
CA PRO A 82 -31.45 -25.45 -0.97
C PRO A 82 -31.22 -26.57 -1.98
N ASP A 83 -30.05 -27.22 -1.97
CA ASP A 83 -29.68 -28.22 -2.98
C ASP A 83 -29.96 -29.66 -2.55
N CYS A 84 -29.64 -30.03 -1.30
CA CYS A 84 -29.82 -31.40 -0.79
C CYS A 84 -30.91 -31.53 0.28
N ALA A 85 -31.54 -30.42 0.67
CA ALA A 85 -32.57 -30.36 1.72
C ALA A 85 -32.12 -30.80 3.13
N ALA A 86 -30.82 -31.01 3.37
CA ALA A 86 -30.29 -31.32 4.69
C ALA A 86 -30.45 -30.13 5.66
N GLU A 87 -30.79 -30.41 6.92
CA GLU A 87 -30.92 -29.41 7.99
C GLU A 87 -29.67 -29.41 8.87
N PHE A 88 -29.09 -28.22 9.08
CA PHE A 88 -27.90 -28.07 9.91
C PHE A 88 -27.93 -26.73 10.67
N GLY A 89 -27.23 -26.66 11.79
CA GLY A 89 -27.17 -25.47 12.63
C GLY A 89 -26.11 -24.48 12.15
N VAL A 90 -26.47 -23.21 12.01
CA VAL A 90 -25.51 -22.12 11.81
C VAL A 90 -24.85 -21.82 13.16
N PRO A 91 -23.51 -21.83 13.28
CA PRO A 91 -22.83 -21.46 14.52
C PRO A 91 -23.31 -20.09 15.03
N GLU A 92 -23.57 -19.99 16.32
CA GLU A 92 -23.87 -18.71 16.96
C GLU A 92 -22.58 -17.88 17.02
N HIS A 93 -22.64 -16.62 16.58
CA HIS A 93 -21.52 -15.69 16.76
C HIS A 93 -21.36 -15.49 18.26
N ARG A 94 -20.38 -16.17 18.87
CA ARG A 94 -19.94 -15.79 20.20
C ARG A 94 -19.26 -14.45 20.04
N ASP A 95 -19.97 -13.40 20.40
CA ASP A 95 -19.31 -12.14 20.75
C ASP A 95 -18.36 -12.51 21.90
N GLU A 96 -17.08 -12.67 21.57
CA GLU A 96 -16.07 -12.79 22.62
C GLU A 96 -16.25 -11.55 23.50
N PRO A 97 -16.55 -11.71 24.80
CA PRO A 97 -16.66 -10.57 25.68
C PRO A 97 -15.33 -9.83 25.61
N ASP A 98 -15.37 -8.51 25.42
CA ASP A 98 -14.23 -7.60 25.52
C ASP A 98 -13.50 -7.85 26.85
N ASP A 99 -12.54 -8.77 26.85
CA ASP A 99 -11.72 -9.10 28.01
C ASP A 99 -10.56 -8.10 28.08
N ASP A 100 -10.91 -6.88 28.48
CA ASP A 100 -9.99 -5.78 28.83
C ASP A 100 -9.21 -6.07 30.14
N ARG A 101 -9.00 -7.33 30.52
CA ARG A 101 -8.17 -7.71 31.67
C ARG A 101 -7.02 -8.61 31.25
N ILE A 102 -5.97 -7.98 30.74
CA ILE A 102 -4.61 -8.54 30.80
C ILE A 102 -4.30 -8.81 32.30
N PRO A 103 -4.12 -10.07 32.73
CA PRO A 103 -3.66 -10.35 34.08
C PRO A 103 -2.19 -9.94 34.17
N THR A 104 -1.86 -9.07 35.12
CA THR A 104 -0.48 -8.78 35.50
C THR A 104 0.23 -10.07 35.91
N PRO A 105 1.41 -10.40 35.35
CA PRO A 105 2.17 -11.57 35.76
C PRO A 105 2.73 -11.34 37.16
N ASN A 106 2.21 -12.09 38.12
CA ASN A 106 2.80 -12.21 39.45
C ASN A 106 4.20 -12.80 39.34
N SER A 107 5.13 -12.07 39.92
CA SER A 107 6.48 -12.49 40.27
C SER A 107 6.43 -13.70 41.20
N ASP A 108 6.85 -14.87 40.73
CA ASP A 108 7.42 -15.93 41.57
C ASP A 108 8.01 -17.04 40.68
N SER A 109 9.24 -16.84 40.22
CA SER A 109 10.06 -17.90 39.64
C SER A 109 11.39 -18.02 40.39
N ARG A 110 11.28 -18.86 41.41
CA ARG A 110 12.32 -19.63 42.10
C ARG A 110 13.55 -19.91 41.24
N THR A 111 14.70 -19.55 41.80
CA THR A 111 16.05 -19.96 41.41
C THR A 111 16.19 -21.48 41.36
N LEU A 112 16.42 -22.05 40.17
CA LEU A 112 17.01 -23.37 40.01
C LEU A 112 18.48 -23.20 39.62
N ASN A 113 19.35 -23.39 40.62
CA ASN A 113 20.77 -23.65 40.43
C ASN A 113 20.91 -24.95 39.65
N VAL A 114 21.52 -24.89 38.46
CA VAL A 114 22.03 -26.08 37.76
C VAL A 114 23.54 -26.03 37.83
N ASP A 115 24.07 -27.10 38.41
CA ASP A 115 25.45 -27.34 38.76
C ASP A 115 26.44 -27.23 37.60
N ARG A 116 27.59 -26.64 37.93
CA ARG A 116 28.85 -26.77 37.20
C ARG A 116 29.34 -28.21 37.28
N GLY A 117 29.55 -28.84 36.13
CA GLY A 117 30.14 -30.18 36.07
C GLY A 117 30.76 -30.54 34.73
N ARG A 118 32.06 -30.24 34.60
CA ARG A 118 33.11 -31.13 34.06
C ARG A 118 33.22 -31.42 32.55
N SER A 119 34.38 -30.98 32.03
CA SER A 119 35.36 -31.72 31.22
C SER A 119 34.96 -32.36 29.88
N GLY A 120 35.50 -31.76 28.81
CA GLY A 120 36.42 -32.45 27.90
C GLY A 120 35.80 -33.18 26.72
N SER A 121 35.97 -32.62 25.52
CA SER A 121 36.36 -33.38 24.34
C SER A 121 36.72 -32.41 23.22
N ALA A 122 37.98 -32.44 22.78
CA ALA A 122 38.41 -31.82 21.55
C ALA A 122 37.83 -32.61 20.38
N TYR A 123 36.83 -32.06 19.71
CA TYR A 123 36.40 -32.54 18.40
C TYR A 123 36.61 -31.45 17.36
N SER A 124 37.73 -31.57 16.67
CA SER A 124 38.04 -30.89 15.41
C SER A 124 37.20 -31.53 14.31
N GLY A 125 35.94 -31.10 14.20
CA GLY A 125 35.04 -31.43 13.09
C GLY A 125 34.66 -30.13 12.40
N SER A 126 35.14 -29.93 11.17
CA SER A 126 34.72 -28.85 10.27
C SER A 126 33.27 -29.09 9.85
N GLU A 127 32.35 -28.62 10.68
CA GLU A 127 30.92 -28.56 10.39
C GLU A 127 30.72 -27.47 9.33
N THR A 128 30.67 -27.89 8.08
CA THR A 128 30.13 -27.05 7.01
C THR A 128 28.65 -26.86 7.32
N ASP A 129 28.37 -25.76 8.01
CA ASP A 129 27.06 -25.19 8.27
C ASP A 129 26.37 -24.90 6.93
N PHE A 130 25.85 -25.94 6.31
CA PHE A 130 24.88 -25.85 5.23
C PHE A 130 23.56 -25.46 5.88
N GLY A 131 23.46 -24.16 6.18
CA GLY A 131 22.20 -23.53 6.56
C GLY A 131 21.09 -23.96 5.59
N PRO A 132 19.85 -24.07 6.08
CA PRO A 132 18.73 -24.56 5.28
C PRO A 132 18.72 -23.85 3.93
N PRO A 133 18.54 -24.58 2.81
CA PRO A 133 18.74 -24.05 1.47
C PRO A 133 17.97 -22.75 1.35
N GLU A 134 18.73 -21.65 1.23
CA GLU A 134 18.19 -20.32 1.11
C GLU A 134 17.26 -20.34 -0.09
N ARG A 135 15.94 -20.37 0.19
CA ARG A 135 14.94 -20.38 -0.88
C ARG A 135 15.14 -19.07 -1.62
N VAL A 136 15.79 -19.16 -2.78
CA VAL A 136 15.96 -18.07 -3.73
C VAL A 136 14.55 -17.57 -4.05
N ARG A 137 14.10 -16.53 -3.34
CA ARG A 137 12.82 -15.90 -3.61
C ARG A 137 13.01 -15.16 -4.91
N VAL A 138 12.54 -15.75 -6.00
CA VAL A 138 12.43 -15.08 -7.29
C VAL A 138 11.47 -13.90 -7.08
N GLN A 139 12.04 -12.71 -6.86
CA GLN A 139 11.24 -11.52 -6.65
C GLN A 139 10.63 -11.09 -7.98
N PRO A 140 9.38 -10.61 -7.96
CA PRO A 140 8.77 -10.06 -9.16
C PRO A 140 9.55 -8.83 -9.62
N VAL A 141 10.13 -8.91 -10.82
CA VAL A 141 10.76 -7.77 -11.48
C VAL A 141 9.66 -6.80 -11.90
N GLY A 142 9.57 -5.66 -11.22
CA GLY A 142 8.70 -4.56 -11.63
C GLY A 142 9.18 -3.96 -12.94
N LEU A 143 8.26 -3.42 -13.74
CA LEU A 143 8.61 -2.75 -14.99
C LEU A 143 9.28 -1.39 -14.72
N ILE A 144 8.89 -0.72 -13.64
CA ILE A 144 9.26 0.69 -13.36
C ILE A 144 10.14 0.84 -12.12
N VAL A 145 10.12 -0.12 -11.19
CA VAL A 145 10.90 -0.06 -9.95
C VAL A 145 12.37 -0.37 -10.23
N ASP A 146 13.28 0.43 -9.65
CA ASP A 146 14.74 0.23 -9.76
C ASP A 146 15.13 -1.18 -9.32
N ARG A 147 15.91 -1.88 -10.15
CA ARG A 147 16.33 -3.28 -9.93
C ARG A 147 17.31 -3.46 -8.76
N ASP A 148 17.86 -2.37 -8.26
CA ASP A 148 18.91 -2.40 -7.24
C ASP A 148 18.35 -2.31 -5.81
N THR A 149 17.02 -2.24 -5.65
CA THR A 149 16.38 -2.12 -4.35
C THR A 149 15.30 -3.17 -4.16
N TYR A 150 15.29 -3.77 -2.98
CA TYR A 150 14.42 -4.90 -2.66
C TYR A 150 13.64 -4.63 -1.39
N ALA A 151 12.34 -4.93 -1.41
CA ALA A 151 11.51 -4.86 -0.22
C ALA A 151 11.77 -6.06 0.68
N THR A 152 12.01 -5.82 1.97
CA THR A 152 12.18 -6.88 2.98
C THR A 152 10.92 -7.74 3.12
N ASN A 153 9.75 -7.10 3.05
CA ASN A 153 8.45 -7.75 3.08
C ASN A 153 7.59 -7.30 1.89
N PRO A 154 7.71 -7.90 0.70
CA PRO A 154 7.02 -7.43 -0.50
C PRO A 154 5.50 -7.62 -0.40
N GLY A 155 4.75 -6.66 -0.94
CA GLY A 155 3.28 -6.68 -0.98
C GLY A 155 2.72 -7.96 -1.59
N ASN A 156 3.19 -8.33 -2.78
CA ASN A 156 2.72 -9.48 -3.56
C ASN A 156 1.18 -9.59 -3.60
N LEU A 157 0.53 -8.45 -3.83
CA LEU A 157 -0.92 -8.32 -3.92
C LEU A 157 -1.35 -8.19 -5.38
N LEU A 158 -2.46 -8.83 -5.74
CA LEU A 158 -3.13 -8.60 -7.00
C LEU A 158 -4.09 -7.42 -6.83
N VAL A 159 -3.89 -6.39 -7.65
CA VAL A 159 -4.74 -5.20 -7.66
C VAL A 159 -6.03 -5.51 -8.39
N ASN A 160 -7.16 -5.22 -7.75
CA ASN A 160 -8.47 -5.11 -8.38
C ASN A 160 -8.60 -3.68 -8.95
N PRO A 161 -8.54 -3.48 -10.28
CA PRO A 161 -8.51 -2.14 -10.87
C PRO A 161 -9.77 -1.33 -10.59
N LEU A 162 -10.94 -1.99 -10.53
CA LEU A 162 -12.21 -1.31 -10.29
C LEU A 162 -12.31 -0.79 -8.85
N LEU A 163 -11.90 -1.61 -7.88
CA LEU A 163 -11.84 -1.18 -6.47
C LEU A 163 -10.84 -0.03 -6.29
N TYR A 164 -9.65 -0.17 -6.90
CA TYR A 164 -8.63 0.88 -6.82
C TYR A 164 -9.11 2.19 -7.44
N TRP A 165 -9.80 2.12 -8.59
CA TRP A 165 -10.44 3.28 -9.20
C TRP A 165 -11.48 3.89 -8.26
N TYR A 166 -12.37 3.10 -7.67
CA TYR A 166 -13.37 3.60 -6.72
C TYR A 166 -12.73 4.36 -5.54
N CYS A 167 -11.62 3.84 -5.00
CA CYS A 167 -10.85 4.48 -3.95
C CYS A 167 -10.18 5.77 -4.43
N PHE A 168 -9.55 5.75 -5.61
CA PHE A 168 -8.75 6.86 -6.16
C PHE A 168 -9.22 7.28 -7.56
N PRO A 169 -10.41 7.89 -7.71
CA PRO A 169 -11.03 7.99 -9.03
C PRO A 169 -10.45 9.08 -9.92
N LEU A 170 -9.85 10.12 -9.35
CA LEU A 170 -9.50 11.34 -10.09
C LEU A 170 -8.56 11.05 -11.28
N VAL A 171 -7.40 10.44 -11.01
CA VAL A 171 -6.38 10.16 -12.02
C VAL A 171 -6.87 9.17 -13.10
N PRO A 172 -7.38 7.98 -12.75
CA PRO A 172 -7.88 7.04 -13.75
C PRO A 172 -9.06 7.60 -14.55
N SER A 173 -9.95 8.40 -13.94
CA SER A 173 -11.03 9.08 -14.66
C SER A 173 -10.52 10.14 -15.64
N ILE A 174 -9.54 10.97 -15.25
CA ILE A 174 -8.90 11.94 -16.16
C ILE A 174 -8.26 11.22 -17.35
N LEU A 175 -7.53 10.14 -17.10
CA LEU A 175 -6.88 9.35 -18.16
C LEU A 175 -7.91 8.66 -19.05
N LEU A 176 -9.03 8.17 -18.50
CA LEU A 176 -10.11 7.60 -19.31
C LEU A 176 -10.76 8.67 -20.19
N VAL A 177 -11.17 9.80 -19.62
CA VAL A 177 -11.83 10.88 -20.37
C VAL A 177 -10.88 11.44 -21.43
N GLY A 178 -9.61 11.65 -21.08
CA GLY A 178 -8.58 12.08 -22.03
C GLY A 178 -8.32 11.06 -23.16
N PHE A 179 -8.51 9.76 -22.91
CA PHE A 179 -8.45 8.73 -23.93
C PHE A 179 -9.69 8.72 -24.84
N VAL A 180 -10.89 8.83 -24.26
CA VAL A 180 -12.17 8.69 -24.98
C VAL A 180 -12.56 9.97 -25.74
N ALA A 181 -12.39 11.15 -25.13
CA ALA A 181 -12.86 12.41 -25.71
C ALA A 181 -12.26 12.72 -27.10
N PRO A 182 -10.95 12.48 -27.38
CA PRO A 182 -10.38 12.69 -28.71
C PRO A 182 -10.86 11.69 -29.78
N LEU A 183 -11.47 10.56 -29.40
CA LEU A 183 -11.97 9.60 -30.38
C LEU A 183 -13.18 10.15 -31.16
N ILE A 184 -13.97 11.04 -30.54
CA ILE A 184 -15.11 11.68 -31.20
C ILE A 184 -14.66 12.54 -32.40
N PRO A 185 -13.77 13.55 -32.24
CA PRO A 185 -13.26 14.31 -33.37
C PRO A 185 -12.34 13.48 -34.28
N ALA A 186 -11.78 12.36 -33.83
CA ALA A 186 -11.07 11.43 -34.72
C ALA A 186 -11.99 10.85 -35.80
N ILE A 187 -13.24 10.57 -35.43
CA ILE A 187 -14.28 10.06 -36.35
C ILE A 187 -14.92 11.21 -37.14
N MET A 188 -15.25 12.32 -36.46
CA MET A 188 -16.05 13.40 -37.05
C MET A 188 -15.24 14.43 -37.85
N VAL A 189 -13.98 14.65 -37.49
CA VAL A 189 -13.18 15.76 -38.02
C VAL A 189 -11.95 15.25 -38.77
N HIS A 190 -11.03 14.56 -38.08
CA HIS A 190 -9.78 14.10 -38.69
C HIS A 190 -9.08 13.01 -37.86
N TYR A 191 -8.53 11.98 -38.51
CA TYR A 191 -7.88 10.85 -37.83
C TYR A 191 -6.63 11.23 -37.01
N SER A 192 -6.06 12.43 -37.20
CA SER A 192 -4.92 12.91 -36.40
C SER A 192 -5.24 13.00 -34.89
N TRP A 193 -6.51 13.13 -34.50
CA TRP A 193 -6.93 13.06 -33.10
C TRP A 193 -6.65 11.70 -32.45
N LEU A 194 -6.46 10.63 -33.24
CA LEU A 194 -5.99 9.33 -32.74
C LEU A 194 -4.61 9.43 -32.09
N ALA A 195 -3.75 10.38 -32.49
CA ALA A 195 -2.45 10.59 -31.84
C ALA A 195 -2.62 11.07 -30.38
N VAL A 196 -3.59 11.98 -30.14
CA VAL A 196 -3.92 12.46 -28.80
C VAL A 196 -4.52 11.32 -27.96
N ALA A 197 -5.46 10.56 -28.51
CA ALA A 197 -6.01 9.38 -27.83
C ALA A 197 -4.91 8.36 -27.49
N SER A 198 -3.99 8.10 -28.41
CA SER A 198 -2.86 7.17 -28.19
C SER A 198 -1.94 7.62 -27.06
N LEU A 199 -1.64 8.92 -26.95
CA LEU A 199 -0.85 9.47 -25.85
C LEU A 199 -1.51 9.20 -24.49
N PHE A 200 -2.81 9.44 -24.37
CA PHE A 200 -3.55 9.13 -23.15
C PHE A 200 -3.65 7.62 -22.89
N GLY A 201 -3.74 6.80 -23.95
CA GLY A 201 -3.70 5.33 -23.85
C GLY A 201 -2.38 4.82 -23.27
N ILE A 202 -1.25 5.36 -23.73
CA ILE A 202 0.08 5.05 -23.21
C ILE A 202 0.21 5.53 -21.77
N ALA A 203 -0.18 6.77 -21.46
CA ALA A 203 -0.15 7.30 -20.10
C ALA A 203 -1.00 6.45 -19.13
N LYS A 204 -2.19 6.01 -19.56
CA LYS A 204 -3.05 5.08 -18.82
C LYS A 204 -2.36 3.73 -18.58
N ALA A 205 -1.70 3.17 -19.58
CA ALA A 205 -0.97 1.90 -19.44
C ALA A 205 0.19 2.01 -18.44
N ILE A 206 1.00 3.08 -18.53
CA ILE A 206 2.09 3.36 -17.58
C ILE A 206 1.53 3.53 -16.17
N TYR A 207 0.46 4.31 -15.99
CA TYR A 207 -0.18 4.52 -14.70
C TYR A 207 -0.62 3.21 -14.04
N TRP A 208 -1.33 2.35 -14.76
CA TRP A 208 -1.73 1.05 -14.22
C TRP A 208 -0.55 0.13 -13.95
N GLY A 209 0.50 0.18 -14.78
CA GLY A 209 1.77 -0.50 -14.51
C GLY A 209 2.37 -0.07 -13.18
N GLN A 210 2.43 1.25 -12.91
CA GLN A 210 2.92 1.78 -11.63
C GLN A 210 2.07 1.32 -10.44
N VAL A 211 0.74 1.33 -10.58
CA VAL A 211 -0.16 0.87 -9.51
C VAL A 211 0.06 -0.62 -9.22
N ILE A 212 0.15 -1.45 -10.25
CA ILE A 212 0.41 -2.89 -10.09
C ILE A 212 1.78 -3.12 -9.44
N ASP A 213 2.83 -2.46 -9.93
CA ASP A 213 4.18 -2.56 -9.39
C ASP A 213 4.24 -2.10 -7.92
N HIS A 214 3.51 -1.03 -7.55
CA HIS A 214 3.43 -0.55 -6.17
C HIS A 214 2.96 -1.64 -5.22
N PHE A 215 1.85 -2.31 -5.52
CA PHE A 215 1.27 -3.35 -4.66
C PHE A 215 1.98 -4.71 -4.77
N ARG A 216 2.69 -4.96 -5.88
CA ARG A 216 3.42 -6.21 -6.09
C ARG A 216 4.80 -6.18 -5.46
N CYS A 217 5.55 -5.10 -5.68
CA CYS A 217 6.97 -4.96 -5.31
C CYS A 217 7.21 -4.06 -4.10
N GLY A 218 6.25 -3.19 -3.73
CA GLY A 218 6.41 -2.31 -2.57
C GLY A 218 6.48 -3.07 -1.26
N CYS A 219 7.04 -2.42 -0.23
CA CYS A 219 7.21 -3.02 1.09
C CYS A 219 5.93 -2.88 1.92
N LEU A 220 5.50 -3.97 2.56
CA LEU A 220 4.43 -3.96 3.53
C LEU A 220 4.89 -3.23 4.78
N CYS A 221 4.01 -2.40 5.30
CA CYS A 221 4.27 -1.59 6.48
C CYS A 221 3.02 -1.48 7.36
N PRO A 222 3.20 -1.38 8.68
CA PRO A 222 2.10 -1.23 9.61
C PRO A 222 1.47 0.15 9.44
N ALA A 223 0.15 0.21 9.53
CA ALA A 223 -0.61 1.44 9.45
C ALA A 223 -1.78 1.46 10.45
N VAL A 224 -2.14 2.62 10.97
CA VAL A 224 -3.22 2.78 11.94
C VAL A 224 -4.10 3.97 11.58
N VAL A 225 -5.41 3.79 11.75
CA VAL A 225 -6.38 4.88 11.56
C VAL A 225 -6.22 5.90 12.67
N VAL A 226 -5.82 7.11 12.30
CA VAL A 226 -5.66 8.23 13.24
C VAL A 226 -6.98 8.96 13.44
N SER A 227 -7.69 9.26 12.35
CA SER A 227 -9.01 9.90 12.35
C SER A 227 -9.82 9.35 11.19
N ALA A 228 -10.91 8.64 11.48
CA ALA A 228 -11.81 8.11 10.47
C ALA A 228 -12.60 9.24 9.77
N GLU A 229 -12.90 10.33 10.50
CA GLU A 229 -13.64 11.48 9.98
C GLU A 229 -12.83 12.24 8.93
N ASP A 230 -11.57 12.53 9.24
CA ASP A 230 -10.62 13.24 8.38
C ASP A 230 -9.89 12.32 7.39
N GLU A 231 -10.24 11.04 7.37
CA GLU A 231 -9.62 10.05 6.49
C GLU A 231 -8.08 9.94 6.70
N LEU A 232 -7.61 10.16 7.93
CA LEU A 232 -6.18 10.16 8.26
C LEU A 232 -5.69 8.79 8.71
N VAL A 233 -4.64 8.32 8.05
CA VAL A 233 -3.90 7.10 8.40
C VAL A 233 -2.44 7.44 8.63
N ALA A 234 -1.87 6.88 9.68
CA ALA A 234 -0.44 6.89 9.95
C ALA A 234 0.16 5.56 9.54
N ALA A 235 1.22 5.55 8.73
CA ALA A 235 2.00 4.36 8.42
C ALA A 235 3.43 4.54 8.92
N TYR A 236 4.08 3.44 9.32
CA TYR A 236 5.45 3.44 9.85
C TYR A 236 6.39 2.67 8.93
N THR A 237 7.61 3.15 8.75
CA THR A 237 8.70 2.41 8.11
C THR A 237 10.03 2.88 8.66
N ASP A 238 11.05 2.04 8.55
CA ASP A 238 12.43 2.51 8.57
C ASP A 238 12.80 3.03 7.17
N LEU A 239 13.39 4.22 7.09
CA LEU A 239 13.91 4.82 5.85
C LEU A 239 15.38 4.47 5.60
N SER A 240 15.94 3.52 6.32
CA SER A 240 17.29 3.00 6.13
C SER A 240 17.55 2.41 4.74
N MET A 241 18.80 2.57 4.28
CA MET A 241 19.33 1.89 3.09
C MET A 241 20.39 0.82 3.43
N GLY A 242 20.53 0.44 4.71
CA GLY A 242 21.40 -0.69 5.11
C GLY A 242 22.01 -0.58 6.52
N TYR A 243 22.70 0.52 6.84
CA TYR A 243 23.62 0.55 8.00
C TYR A 243 23.19 1.39 9.21
N SER A 244 22.04 2.07 9.13
CA SER A 244 21.55 2.94 10.21
C SER A 244 20.03 2.96 10.20
N SER A 245 19.40 3.17 11.35
CA SER A 245 17.94 3.22 11.44
C SER A 245 17.43 4.66 11.35
N PHE A 246 16.45 4.88 10.46
CA PHE A 246 15.76 6.15 10.24
C PHE A 246 14.25 5.94 10.37
N PRO A 247 13.75 5.63 11.58
CA PRO A 247 12.35 5.33 11.81
C PRO A 247 11.46 6.54 11.52
N ALA A 248 10.48 6.38 10.64
CA ALA A 248 9.59 7.45 10.19
C ALA A 248 8.13 7.03 10.27
N VAL A 249 7.26 7.96 10.67
CA VAL A 249 5.81 7.83 10.55
C VAL A 249 5.31 8.85 9.56
N ARG A 250 4.56 8.39 8.56
CA ARG A 250 3.88 9.28 7.61
C ARG A 250 2.38 9.25 7.85
N VAL A 251 1.84 10.44 8.11
CA VAL A 251 0.40 10.68 8.22
C VAL A 251 -0.11 11.22 6.90
N LEU A 252 -1.17 10.65 6.37
CA LEU A 252 -1.74 11.07 5.09
C LEU A 252 -3.23 10.76 5.00
N HIS A 253 -3.91 11.50 4.11
CA HIS A 253 -5.27 11.16 3.71
C HIS A 253 -5.30 9.88 2.87
N GLN A 254 -6.19 8.97 3.23
CA GLN A 254 -6.50 7.72 2.55
C GLN A 254 -8.02 7.58 2.47
N PRO A 255 -8.60 7.05 1.37
CA PRO A 255 -10.04 7.05 1.15
C PRO A 255 -10.78 6.01 2.01
N LEU A 256 -10.74 6.15 3.33
CA LEU A 256 -11.25 5.18 4.31
C LEU A 256 -12.74 4.87 4.13
N ARG A 257 -13.52 5.81 3.60
CA ARG A 257 -14.95 5.59 3.30
C ARG A 257 -15.21 4.67 2.11
N ARG A 258 -14.17 4.36 1.33
CA ARG A 258 -14.27 3.62 0.07
C ARG A 258 -13.51 2.30 0.08
N ILE A 259 -12.87 1.95 1.19
CA ILE A 259 -12.12 0.70 1.29
C ILE A 259 -13.05 -0.50 1.47
N ALA A 260 -12.55 -1.68 1.14
CA ALA A 260 -13.24 -2.93 1.44
C ALA A 260 -13.34 -3.14 2.97
N GLY A 261 -14.55 -3.50 3.45
CA GLY A 261 -14.82 -3.77 4.87
C GLY A 261 -15.47 -2.62 5.65
N GLY A 262 -15.87 -1.53 4.98
CA GLY A 262 -16.51 -0.39 5.64
C GLY A 262 -15.52 0.62 6.21
N ILE A 263 -16.03 1.62 6.95
CA ILE A 263 -15.20 2.68 7.56
C ILE A 263 -14.56 2.12 8.84
N PRO A 264 -13.23 1.96 8.88
CA PRO A 264 -12.56 1.45 10.07
C PRO A 264 -12.57 2.53 11.18
N PRO A 265 -12.87 2.16 12.45
CA PRO A 265 -12.81 3.10 13.55
C PRO A 265 -11.37 3.58 13.82
N ARG A 266 -11.26 4.64 14.64
CA ARG A 266 -9.95 5.14 15.08
C ARG A 266 -9.21 4.05 15.86
N GLY A 267 -7.90 3.92 15.60
CA GLY A 267 -7.06 2.91 16.25
C GLY A 267 -7.04 1.56 15.52
N THR A 268 -7.92 1.34 14.54
CA THR A 268 -7.89 0.11 13.75
C THR A 268 -6.55 -0.04 13.03
N ARG A 269 -5.94 -1.20 13.21
CA ARG A 269 -4.72 -1.62 12.51
C ARG A 269 -5.05 -1.96 11.06
N LEU A 270 -4.22 -1.49 10.13
CA LEU A 270 -4.34 -1.68 8.69
C LEU A 270 -2.97 -2.04 8.11
N ALA A 271 -2.95 -2.82 7.04
CA ALA A 271 -1.74 -3.02 6.26
C ALA A 271 -1.65 -1.95 5.15
N ALA A 272 -0.45 -1.43 4.94
CA ALA A 272 -0.14 -0.57 3.81
C ALA A 272 1.03 -1.13 3.00
N VAL A 273 1.08 -0.81 1.72
CA VAL A 273 2.24 -1.07 0.85
C VAL A 273 2.89 0.25 0.48
N ALA A 274 4.19 0.37 0.70
CA ALA A 274 4.96 1.57 0.49
C ALA A 274 5.98 1.42 -0.64
N LEU A 275 6.10 2.47 -1.44
CA LEU A 275 7.28 2.74 -2.27
C LEU A 275 8.08 3.88 -1.65
N TYR A 276 9.39 3.86 -1.91
CA TYR A 276 10.34 4.79 -1.33
C TYR A 276 10.84 5.77 -2.38
N THR A 277 11.12 7.00 -1.96
CA THR A 277 11.70 8.03 -2.82
C THR A 277 13.13 8.27 -2.42
N ARG A 278 14.05 8.05 -3.35
CA ARG A 278 15.49 8.19 -3.12
C ARG A 278 15.84 9.63 -2.71
N SER A 279 16.72 9.77 -1.72
CA SER A 279 17.38 11.05 -1.42
C SER A 279 18.57 11.20 -2.36
N SER A 280 18.85 12.42 -2.84
CA SER A 280 20.05 12.68 -3.64
C SER A 280 21.33 12.52 -2.80
N ASP A 281 21.27 12.90 -1.52
CA ASP A 281 22.48 13.24 -0.76
C ASP A 281 22.53 12.60 0.64
N GLY A 282 21.83 11.48 0.88
CA GLY A 282 21.75 10.90 2.23
C GLY A 282 21.74 9.37 2.28
N PRO A 283 22.13 8.77 3.42
CA PRO A 283 22.17 7.31 3.64
C PRO A 283 20.78 6.70 3.88
N HIS A 284 19.72 7.47 3.65
CA HIS A 284 18.35 7.10 3.92
C HIS A 284 17.43 7.60 2.82
N TRP A 285 16.28 6.93 2.68
CA TRP A 285 15.21 7.35 1.78
C TRP A 285 14.70 8.73 2.18
N LYS A 286 14.40 9.59 1.20
CA LYS A 286 13.89 10.95 1.46
C LYS A 286 12.53 10.89 2.12
N THR A 287 11.68 10.00 1.60
CA THR A 287 10.32 9.76 2.07
C THR A 287 9.79 8.44 1.51
N PHE A 288 8.58 8.08 1.91
CA PHE A 288 7.85 6.91 1.40
C PHE A 288 6.38 7.26 1.14
N SER A 289 5.72 6.47 0.30
CA SER A 289 4.33 6.67 -0.15
C SER A 289 3.52 5.40 0.14
N PRO A 290 2.92 5.27 1.34
CA PRO A 290 2.12 4.11 1.70
C PRO A 290 0.73 4.18 1.07
N LEU A 291 0.20 3.04 0.62
CA LEU A 291 -1.18 2.85 0.14
C LEU A 291 -1.82 1.69 0.87
N ILE A 292 -3.06 1.86 1.34
CA ILE A 292 -3.77 0.85 2.13
C ILE A 292 -4.12 -0.36 1.26
N VAL A 293 -3.87 -1.56 1.79
CA VAL A 293 -4.12 -2.84 1.11
C VAL A 293 -5.60 -3.01 0.72
N ASN A 294 -6.52 -2.62 1.61
CA ASN A 294 -7.96 -2.69 1.39
C ASN A 294 -8.47 -1.77 0.26
N CYS A 295 -7.64 -0.84 -0.24
CA CYS A 295 -7.96 -0.06 -1.44
C CYS A 295 -7.67 -0.83 -2.74
N ALA A 296 -6.87 -1.89 -2.68
CA ALA A 296 -6.40 -2.62 -3.87
C ALA A 296 -6.98 -4.03 -3.99
N THR A 297 -7.40 -4.67 -2.90
CA THR A 297 -7.96 -6.02 -2.96
C THR A 297 -9.12 -6.18 -1.98
N THR A 298 -10.10 -7.01 -2.36
CA THR A 298 -11.21 -7.45 -1.50
C THR A 298 -10.98 -8.86 -0.96
N ASN A 299 -9.86 -9.51 -1.31
CA ASN A 299 -9.60 -10.89 -0.89
C ASN A 299 -9.18 -10.93 0.59
N PRO A 300 -10.01 -11.49 1.50
CA PRO A 300 -9.72 -11.47 2.93
C PRO A 300 -8.47 -12.25 3.30
N ALA A 301 -8.16 -13.35 2.60
CA ALA A 301 -6.95 -14.13 2.85
C ALA A 301 -5.68 -13.35 2.51
N LYS A 302 -5.69 -12.52 1.45
CA LYS A 302 -4.56 -11.65 1.09
C LYS A 302 -4.39 -10.50 2.09
N ILE A 303 -5.49 -9.94 2.58
CA ILE A 303 -5.48 -8.90 3.62
C ILE A 303 -4.94 -9.48 4.94
N ALA A 304 -5.46 -10.63 5.38
CA ALA A 304 -5.00 -11.32 6.58
C ALA A 304 -3.51 -11.69 6.48
N ARG A 305 -3.06 -12.20 5.32
CA ARG A 305 -1.63 -12.46 5.09
C ARG A 305 -0.79 -11.18 5.18
N ALA A 306 -1.29 -10.04 4.70
CA ALA A 306 -0.58 -8.78 4.83
C ALA A 306 -0.45 -8.38 6.29
N MET A 307 -1.53 -8.43 7.05
CA MET A 307 -1.56 -8.13 8.48
C MET A 307 -0.64 -9.06 9.28
N ASN A 308 -0.74 -10.37 9.07
CA ASN A 308 0.00 -11.39 9.81
C ASN A 308 1.49 -11.46 9.43
N SER A 309 1.91 -10.76 8.36
CA SER A 309 3.32 -10.69 7.96
C SER A 309 4.14 -9.68 8.77
N MET A 310 3.48 -8.88 9.61
CA MET A 310 4.10 -7.85 10.45
C MET A 310 4.02 -8.30 11.91
N SER A 311 5.16 -8.30 12.61
CA SER A 311 5.24 -8.70 14.02
C SER A 311 4.73 -7.58 14.94
N GLU A 312 4.43 -7.89 16.21
CA GLU A 312 4.08 -6.84 17.20
C GLU A 312 5.19 -5.80 17.38
N GLU A 313 6.46 -6.19 17.19
CA GLU A 313 7.60 -5.28 17.21
C GLU A 313 7.55 -4.25 16.06
N ASP A 314 6.99 -4.61 14.91
CA ASP A 314 6.77 -3.65 13.81
C ASP A 314 5.69 -2.62 14.17
N TRP A 315 4.68 -3.03 14.94
CA TRP A 315 3.55 -2.19 15.33
C TRP A 315 3.88 -1.22 16.48
N GLU A 316 4.72 -1.62 17.44
CA GLU A 316 4.98 -0.85 18.65
C GLU A 316 5.49 0.59 18.37
N PRO A 317 6.49 0.83 17.49
CA PRO A 317 6.97 2.18 17.21
C PRO A 317 5.89 3.09 16.61
N LEU A 318 5.03 2.54 15.75
CA LEU A 318 3.91 3.27 15.16
C LEU A 318 2.92 3.71 16.24
N LEU A 319 2.49 2.77 17.08
CA LEU A 319 1.49 3.03 18.13
C LEU A 319 2.03 4.04 19.15
N LYS A 320 3.31 3.90 19.54
CA LYS A 320 4.01 4.85 20.41
C LYS A 320 4.05 6.25 19.79
N ALA A 321 4.43 6.36 18.52
CA ALA A 321 4.52 7.63 17.82
C ALA A 321 3.17 8.32 17.67
N VAL A 322 2.10 7.59 17.32
CA VAL A 322 0.74 8.11 17.19
C VAL A 322 0.15 8.55 18.53
N LYS A 323 0.50 7.84 19.62
CA LYS A 323 0.11 8.25 20.99
C LYS A 323 0.79 9.55 21.41
N GLN A 324 2.06 9.72 21.07
CA GLN A 324 2.84 10.93 21.39
C GLN A 324 2.47 12.14 20.53
N HIS A 325 2.30 11.92 19.23
CA HIS A 325 2.06 12.95 18.24
C HIS A 325 0.67 12.70 17.68
N THR A 326 -0.37 13.29 18.28
CA THR A 326 -1.75 13.19 17.80
C THR A 326 -1.89 14.08 16.55
N PRO A 327 -1.65 13.56 15.34
CA PRO A 327 -1.50 14.39 14.17
C PRO A 327 -2.87 14.80 13.64
N ARG A 328 -3.04 16.10 13.36
CA ARG A 328 -4.29 16.67 12.82
C ARG A 328 -4.25 16.89 11.31
N SER A 329 -3.10 16.69 10.69
CA SER A 329 -2.90 16.93 9.27
C SER A 329 -1.86 15.98 8.70
N PRO A 330 -1.85 15.77 7.37
CA PRO A 330 -0.79 15.01 6.71
C PRO A 330 0.59 15.57 7.01
N SER A 331 1.52 14.70 7.40
CA SER A 331 2.88 15.08 7.78
C SER A 331 3.82 13.88 7.72
N LEU A 332 5.12 14.15 7.71
CA LEU A 332 6.17 13.15 7.91
C LEU A 332 6.84 13.43 9.26
N ILE A 333 6.63 12.54 10.21
CA ILE A 333 7.24 12.59 11.54
C ILE A 333 8.49 11.72 11.49
N ARG A 334 9.65 12.36 11.68
CA ARG A 334 10.94 11.69 11.77
C ARG A 334 11.19 11.36 13.24
N LEU A 335 11.40 10.10 13.57
CA LEU A 335 11.62 9.65 14.95
C LEU A 335 13.12 9.64 15.33
N TRP A 336 13.97 10.22 14.48
CA TRP A 336 15.39 10.44 14.75
C TRP A 336 15.73 11.93 14.80
N ARG A 337 16.80 12.28 15.51
CA ARG A 337 17.26 13.66 15.65
C ARG A 337 18.04 14.08 14.40
N THR A 338 17.65 15.19 13.78
CA THR A 338 18.45 15.80 12.70
C THR A 338 19.75 16.36 13.26
N GLY A 339 20.89 15.79 12.89
CA GLY A 339 22.23 16.30 13.24
C GLY A 339 23.11 15.35 14.07
N GLU A 340 22.53 14.31 14.65
CA GLU A 340 23.29 13.20 15.25
C GLU A 340 23.48 12.11 14.20
N TRP A 341 24.39 12.35 13.26
CA TRP A 341 24.92 11.25 12.48
C TRP A 341 25.88 10.48 13.38
N PRO A 342 25.73 9.16 13.57
CA PRO A 342 26.80 8.39 14.17
C PRO A 342 28.04 8.61 13.32
N ALA A 343 29.08 9.21 13.91
CA ALA A 343 30.38 9.33 13.25
C ALA A 343 30.83 7.90 12.94
N HIS A 344 30.91 7.58 11.66
CA HIS A 344 31.33 6.26 11.17
C HIS A 344 32.83 6.06 11.34
#